data_AF-A0A1F5AD95-F1
#
_entry.id   AF-A0A1F5AD95-F1
#
_cell.length_a   1.000
_cell.length_b   1.000
_cell.length_c   1.000
_cell.angle_alpha   90.00
_cell.angle_beta   90.00
_cell.angle_gamma   90.00
#
_symmetry.space_group_name_H-M   'P 1'
#
loop_
_entity.id
_entity.type
_entity.pdbx_description
1 polymer ?
#
loop_
_entity_poly.entity_id
_entity_poly.type
_entity_poly.pdbx_seq_one_letter_code
_entity_poly.pdbx_strand_id
1 'polypeptide(L)'
;MFDTALFPITWRVTRRRLLASPLAIAAGLAFPAFVVWIGFNDSYETAAKFFFFLLPHVFLIAAQDTVRTDIESGALENVLFLGGRFRGFLRAKSYVLAAAVGIYACGLFGLFTAWGLAAGAFRPYFVIRFALGLLAGSYYIALAGTLSYFLRAGSNVLALLLAQSAALIALLFSATSRTGFLDYAASGRFPGLGPKLLFGGLVAILPNVVVSGRLLVFAAEVLTGLALSLFVQNRLARALELGK
;
A
#
# COMPACT_ATOMS: atom_id res chain seq x y z
N MET A 1 1.04 -23.25 8.57
CA MET A 1 0.31 -22.68 9.73
C MET A 1 0.99 -21.39 10.15
N PHE A 2 0.20 -20.41 10.56
CA PHE A 2 0.70 -19.26 11.29
C PHE A 2 1.15 -19.73 12.66
N ASP A 3 2.43 -19.59 12.96
CA ASP A 3 2.94 -20.02 14.25
C ASP A 3 2.76 -18.86 15.25
N THR A 4 1.78 -19.01 16.15
CA THR A 4 1.38 -18.00 17.12
C THR A 4 2.53 -17.63 18.05
N ALA A 5 3.51 -18.51 18.26
CA ALA A 5 4.68 -18.22 19.08
C ALA A 5 5.62 -17.16 18.45
N LEU A 6 5.53 -16.90 17.14
CA LEU A 6 6.31 -15.82 16.50
C LEU A 6 5.66 -14.44 16.69
N PHE A 7 4.34 -14.39 16.95
CA PHE A 7 3.58 -13.15 16.99
C PHE A 7 4.14 -12.10 17.97
N PRO A 8 4.52 -12.44 19.23
CA PRO A 8 5.02 -11.45 20.19
C PRO A 8 6.33 -10.80 19.73
N ILE A 9 7.23 -11.60 19.15
CA ILE A 9 8.52 -11.13 18.65
C ILE A 9 8.30 -10.26 17.41
N THR A 10 7.51 -10.76 16.45
CA THR A 10 7.16 -10.04 15.24
C THR A 10 6.48 -8.70 15.53
N TRP A 11 5.55 -8.66 16.51
CA TRP A 11 4.92 -7.42 16.94
C TRP A 11 5.92 -6.45 17.55
N ARG A 12 6.80 -6.92 18.46
CA ARG A 12 7.80 -6.07 19.11
C ARG A 12 8.74 -5.42 18.09
N VAL A 13 9.22 -6.19 17.12
CA VAL A 13 10.09 -5.70 16.03
C VAL A 13 9.33 -4.70 15.15
N THR A 14 8.10 -5.02 14.75
CA THR A 14 7.29 -4.17 13.87
C THR A 14 6.96 -2.84 14.55
N ARG A 15 6.52 -2.87 15.81
CA ARG A 15 6.24 -1.68 16.63
C ARG A 15 7.47 -0.81 16.77
N ARG A 16 8.62 -1.40 17.13
CA ARG A 16 9.87 -0.64 17.30
C ARG A 16 10.29 0.04 15.99
N ARG A 17 10.17 -0.66 14.86
CA ARG A 17 10.46 -0.09 13.53
C ARG A 17 9.55 1.09 13.19
N LEU A 18 8.24 0.95 13.38
CA LEU A 18 7.30 2.04 13.08
C LEU A 18 7.55 3.26 13.97
N LEU A 19 7.82 3.06 15.27
CA LEU A 19 8.11 4.14 16.21
C LEU A 19 9.51 4.76 16.01
N ALA A 20 10.46 4.00 15.49
CA ALA A 20 11.81 4.50 15.23
C ALA A 20 11.94 5.19 13.87
N SER A 21 10.94 5.09 12.98
CA SER A 21 10.96 5.73 11.67
C SER A 21 10.33 7.13 11.73
N PRO A 22 11.12 8.22 11.63
CA PRO A 22 10.59 9.58 11.62
C PRO A 22 9.64 9.80 10.43
N LEU A 23 9.91 9.15 9.29
CA LEU A 23 9.08 9.23 8.09
C LEU A 23 7.71 8.58 8.31
N ALA A 24 7.66 7.42 8.98
CA ALA A 24 6.38 6.76 9.27
C ALA A 24 5.53 7.58 10.25
N ILE A 25 6.15 8.18 11.27
CA ILE A 25 5.47 9.07 12.22
C ILE A 25 5.00 10.35 11.51
N ALA A 26 5.88 11.01 10.76
CA ALA A 26 5.55 12.24 10.05
C ALA A 26 4.43 11.99 9.03
N ALA A 27 4.49 10.92 8.24
CA ALA A 27 3.43 10.55 7.31
C ALA A 27 2.12 10.20 8.04
N GLY A 28 2.22 9.49 9.17
CA GLY A 28 1.10 9.17 10.03
C GLY A 28 0.37 10.42 10.51
N LEU A 29 1.07 11.49 10.88
CA LEU A 29 0.45 12.73 11.34
C LEU A 29 0.05 13.68 10.20
N ALA A 30 0.90 13.80 9.18
CA ALA A 30 0.69 14.72 8.06
C ALA A 30 -0.51 14.31 7.21
N PHE A 31 -0.74 13.01 7.00
CA PHE A 31 -1.88 12.52 6.22
C PHE A 31 -3.25 12.99 6.77
N PRO A 32 -3.64 12.69 8.03
CA PRO A 32 -4.90 13.15 8.57
C PRO A 32 -4.95 14.68 8.70
N ALA A 33 -3.85 15.33 9.07
CA ALA A 33 -3.80 16.79 9.15
C ALA A 33 -4.09 17.46 7.80
N PHE A 34 -3.52 16.94 6.71
CA PHE A 34 -3.75 17.42 5.35
C PHE A 34 -5.19 17.22 4.89
N VAL A 35 -5.78 16.04 5.19
CA VAL A 35 -7.19 15.76 4.87
C VAL A 35 -8.14 16.71 5.61
N VAL A 36 -7.88 16.93 6.90
CA VAL A 36 -8.65 17.86 7.73
C VAL A 36 -8.51 19.30 7.22
N TRP A 37 -7.30 19.73 6.90
CA TRP A 37 -7.03 21.05 6.34
C TRP A 37 -7.79 21.27 5.02
N ILE A 38 -7.80 20.29 4.10
CA ILE A 38 -8.59 20.38 2.86
C ILE A 38 -10.07 20.51 3.17
N GLY A 39 -10.61 19.69 4.07
CA GLY A 39 -12.05 19.69 4.31
C GLY A 39 -12.56 20.93 5.04
N PHE A 40 -11.70 21.63 5.80
CA PHE A 40 -12.02 22.95 6.35
C PHE A 40 -11.90 24.09 5.34
N ASN A 41 -10.98 24.00 4.37
CA ASN A 41 -10.76 25.08 3.39
C ASN A 41 -11.62 24.97 2.13
N ASP A 42 -12.07 23.77 1.76
CA ASP A 42 -12.87 23.54 0.56
C ASP A 42 -14.17 22.82 0.90
N SER A 43 -14.13 21.49 1.05
CA SER A 43 -15.32 20.71 1.42
C SER A 43 -14.98 19.31 1.90
N TYR A 44 -15.91 18.70 2.62
CA TYR A 44 -15.83 17.27 2.99
C TYR A 44 -15.74 16.36 1.74
N GLU A 45 -16.42 16.69 0.65
CA GLU A 45 -16.37 15.89 -0.59
C GLU A 45 -14.98 15.95 -1.25
N THR A 46 -14.35 17.12 -1.25
CA THR A 46 -12.96 17.23 -1.71
C THR A 46 -12.02 16.48 -0.77
N ALA A 47 -12.14 16.66 0.55
CA ALA A 47 -11.35 15.92 1.53
C ALA A 47 -11.47 14.40 1.36
N ALA A 48 -12.67 13.90 1.06
CA ALA A 48 -12.91 12.49 0.80
C ALA A 48 -12.12 11.98 -0.40
N LYS A 49 -12.07 12.74 -1.52
CA LYS A 49 -11.29 12.36 -2.71
C LYS A 49 -9.81 12.18 -2.36
N PHE A 50 -9.24 13.13 -1.62
CA PHE A 50 -7.84 13.06 -1.20
C PHE A 50 -7.59 11.97 -0.15
N PHE A 51 -8.47 11.82 0.83
CA PHE A 51 -8.40 10.77 1.84
C PHE A 51 -8.29 9.40 1.18
N PHE A 52 -9.23 9.06 0.29
CA PHE A 52 -9.24 7.75 -0.36
C PHE A 52 -8.09 7.55 -1.35
N PHE A 53 -7.65 8.60 -2.03
CA PHE A 53 -6.53 8.51 -2.97
C PHE A 53 -5.17 8.32 -2.27
N LEU A 54 -4.96 8.98 -1.12
CA LEU A 54 -3.71 8.95 -0.38
C LEU A 54 -3.65 7.80 0.65
N LEU A 55 -4.79 7.24 1.06
CA LEU A 55 -4.84 6.15 2.04
C LEU A 55 -3.88 4.99 1.72
N PRO A 56 -3.79 4.47 0.49
CA PRO A 56 -2.86 3.39 0.19
C PRO A 56 -1.38 3.76 0.40
N HIS A 57 -1.00 5.04 0.28
CA HIS A 57 0.39 5.47 0.52
C HIS A 57 0.81 5.31 1.98
N VAL A 58 -0.13 5.32 2.93
CA VAL A 58 0.16 5.03 4.34
C VAL A 58 0.77 3.62 4.48
N PHE A 59 0.25 2.66 3.72
CA PHE A 59 0.79 1.29 3.68
C PHE A 59 2.14 1.22 2.99
N LEU A 60 2.33 1.97 1.90
CA LEU A 60 3.60 2.04 1.19
C LEU A 60 4.72 2.61 2.06
N ILE A 61 4.46 3.69 2.80
CA ILE A 61 5.43 4.31 3.71
C ILE A 61 5.72 3.37 4.88
N ALA A 62 4.72 2.71 5.44
CA ALA A 62 4.92 1.71 6.49
C ALA A 62 5.75 0.50 6.02
N ALA A 63 5.76 0.22 4.71
CA ALA A 63 6.54 -0.86 4.11
C ALA A 63 8.03 -0.53 3.88
N GLN A 64 8.51 0.67 4.24
CA GLN A 64 9.93 1.05 4.14
C GLN A 64 10.85 0.13 4.94
N ASP A 65 11.76 -0.60 4.29
CA ASP A 65 12.71 -1.52 4.93
C ASP A 65 12.09 -2.78 5.55
N THR A 66 11.35 -3.55 4.75
CA THR A 66 10.64 -4.75 5.21
C THR A 66 11.49 -6.00 5.43
N VAL A 67 12.54 -6.25 4.63
CA VAL A 67 13.22 -7.56 4.63
C VAL A 67 14.73 -7.46 4.82
N ARG A 68 15.43 -6.63 4.05
CA ARG A 68 16.89 -6.73 3.92
C ARG A 68 17.70 -6.11 5.06
N THR A 69 17.22 -5.02 5.64
CA THR A 69 17.80 -4.43 6.86
C THR A 69 17.73 -5.37 8.06
N ASP A 70 16.71 -6.23 8.16
CA ASP A 70 16.63 -7.27 9.20
C ASP A 70 17.63 -8.41 8.94
N ILE A 71 17.97 -8.67 7.67
CA ILE A 71 19.04 -9.61 7.28
C ILE A 71 20.40 -9.07 7.67
N GLU A 72 20.65 -7.79 7.39
CA GLU A 72 21.95 -7.17 7.62
C GLU A 72 22.18 -6.74 9.09
N SER A 73 21.12 -6.50 9.88
CA SER A 73 21.23 -6.05 11.29
C SER A 73 21.47 -7.15 12.33
N GLY A 74 21.60 -8.41 11.92
CA GLY A 74 21.81 -9.53 12.85
C GLY A 74 20.60 -9.88 13.74
N ALA A 75 19.48 -9.15 13.64
CA ALA A 75 18.20 -9.53 14.26
C ALA A 75 17.76 -10.95 13.82
N LEU A 76 18.22 -11.34 12.64
CA LEU A 76 18.06 -12.65 12.04
C LEU A 76 18.87 -13.77 12.71
N GLU A 77 20.03 -13.48 13.31
CA GLU A 77 20.83 -14.49 14.00
C GLU A 77 20.02 -15.09 15.16
N ASN A 78 19.33 -14.25 15.94
CA ASN A 78 18.45 -14.70 17.02
C ASN A 78 17.25 -15.56 16.55
N VAL A 79 16.74 -15.34 15.32
CA VAL A 79 15.61 -16.10 14.76
C VAL A 79 16.08 -17.37 14.03
N LEU A 80 17.29 -17.34 13.44
CA LEU A 80 17.96 -18.51 12.85
C LEU A 80 18.29 -19.57 13.91
N PHE A 81 18.68 -19.17 15.12
CA PHE A 81 18.91 -20.10 16.23
C PHE A 81 17.62 -20.72 16.81
N LEU A 82 16.45 -20.10 16.57
CA LEU A 82 15.15 -20.64 16.95
C LEU A 82 14.58 -21.56 15.85
N GLY A 83 15.26 -22.70 15.62
CA GLY A 83 14.68 -23.88 14.99
C GLY A 83 14.32 -23.78 13.50
N GLY A 84 15.00 -22.93 12.72
CA GLY A 84 14.79 -22.87 11.26
C GLY A 84 13.44 -22.25 10.84
N ARG A 85 12.86 -21.38 11.67
CA ARG A 85 11.52 -20.80 11.47
C ARG A 85 11.52 -19.50 10.67
N PHE A 86 12.56 -19.26 9.88
CA PHE A 86 12.82 -18.01 9.18
C PHE A 86 11.70 -17.60 8.21
N ARG A 87 11.25 -18.53 7.35
CA ARG A 87 10.10 -18.30 6.46
C ARG A 87 8.83 -17.89 7.21
N GLY A 88 8.61 -18.50 8.38
CA GLY A 88 7.48 -18.20 9.24
C GLY A 88 7.54 -16.76 9.76
N PHE A 89 8.71 -16.31 10.20
CA PHE A 89 8.93 -14.96 10.69
C PHE A 89 8.71 -13.89 9.60
N LEU A 90 9.31 -14.07 8.42
CA LEU A 90 9.16 -13.11 7.31
C LEU A 90 7.69 -12.95 6.89
N ARG A 91 6.96 -14.07 6.77
CA ARG A 91 5.53 -14.01 6.48
C ARG A 91 4.76 -13.32 7.59
N ALA A 92 4.95 -13.74 8.84
CA ALA A 92 4.26 -13.17 9.99
C ALA A 92 4.46 -11.64 10.07
N LYS A 93 5.67 -11.15 9.76
CA LYS A 93 5.98 -9.71 9.73
C LYS A 93 5.12 -8.94 8.74
N SER A 94 4.98 -9.42 7.51
CA SER A 94 4.14 -8.75 6.50
C SER A 94 2.68 -8.66 6.94
N TYR A 95 2.15 -9.72 7.54
CA TYR A 95 0.77 -9.72 8.06
C TYR A 95 0.60 -8.84 9.31
N VAL A 96 1.54 -8.87 10.24
CA VAL A 96 1.51 -8.01 11.44
C VAL A 96 1.59 -6.54 11.04
N LEU A 97 2.43 -6.20 10.06
CA LEU A 97 2.50 -4.86 9.49
C LEU A 97 1.18 -4.47 8.81
N ALA A 98 0.63 -5.33 7.96
CA ALA A 98 -0.65 -5.10 7.30
C ALA A 98 -1.79 -4.91 8.31
N ALA A 99 -1.81 -5.71 9.39
CA ALA A 99 -2.78 -5.58 10.48
C ALA A 99 -2.61 -4.27 11.25
N ALA A 100 -1.38 -3.89 11.60
CA ALA A 100 -1.10 -2.65 12.33
C ALA A 100 -1.55 -1.42 11.54
N VAL A 101 -1.17 -1.34 10.26
CA VAL A 101 -1.55 -0.25 9.37
C VAL A 101 -3.03 -0.30 9.03
N GLY A 102 -3.61 -1.51 8.91
CA GLY A 102 -5.05 -1.70 8.72
C GLY A 102 -5.87 -1.18 9.89
N ILE A 103 -5.47 -1.48 11.13
CA ILE A 103 -6.11 -0.94 12.34
C ILE A 103 -6.03 0.59 12.35
N TYR A 104 -4.85 1.14 12.04
CA TYR A 104 -4.66 2.59 11.92
C TYR A 104 -5.58 3.21 10.85
N ALA A 105 -5.64 2.62 9.66
CA ALA A 105 -6.51 3.05 8.57
C ALA A 105 -8.01 2.97 8.95
N CYS A 106 -8.43 1.92 9.65
CA CYS A 106 -9.79 1.78 10.19
C CYS A 106 -10.10 2.88 11.20
N GLY A 107 -9.17 3.21 12.10
CA GLY A 107 -9.32 4.32 13.04
C GLY A 107 -9.52 5.65 12.33
N LEU A 108 -8.68 5.96 11.35
CA LEU A 108 -8.81 7.18 10.54
C LEU A 108 -10.13 7.22 9.76
N PHE A 109 -10.53 6.10 9.14
CA PHE A 109 -11.78 6.04 8.40
C PHE A 109 -13.00 6.14 9.32
N GLY A 110 -12.94 5.59 10.53
CA GLY A 110 -13.97 5.75 11.56
C GLY A 110 -14.16 7.22 11.95
N LEU A 111 -13.06 7.94 12.21
CA LEU A 111 -13.09 9.38 12.49
C LEU A 111 -13.62 10.19 11.30
N PHE A 112 -13.16 9.88 10.08
CA PHE A 112 -13.61 10.53 8.87
C PHE A 112 -15.11 10.29 8.61
N THR A 113 -15.59 9.08 8.87
CA THR A 113 -17.01 8.71 8.78
C THR A 113 -17.84 9.45 9.82
N ALA A 114 -17.37 9.53 11.08
CA ALA A 114 -18.06 10.29 12.13
C ALA A 114 -18.19 11.77 11.75
N TRP A 115 -17.13 12.38 11.21
CA TRP A 115 -17.18 13.75 10.69
C TRP A 115 -18.18 13.89 9.54
N GLY A 116 -18.15 12.99 8.56
CA GLY A 116 -19.08 13.00 7.44
C GLY A 116 -20.54 12.83 7.84
N LEU A 117 -20.82 11.99 8.84
CA LEU A 117 -22.16 11.79 9.39
C LEU A 117 -22.64 13.06 10.12
N ALA A 118 -21.78 13.66 10.95
CA ALA A 118 -22.10 14.91 11.63
C ALA A 118 -22.35 16.07 10.65
N ALA A 119 -21.63 16.10 9.53
CA ALA A 119 -21.80 17.09 8.47
C ALA A 119 -22.93 16.76 7.47
N GLY A 120 -23.62 15.62 7.61
CA GLY A 120 -24.65 15.17 6.66
C GLY A 120 -24.13 14.85 5.25
N ALA A 121 -22.81 14.71 5.08
CA ALA A 121 -22.12 14.56 3.80
C ALA A 121 -21.60 13.13 3.55
N PHE A 122 -21.79 12.21 4.50
CA PHE A 122 -21.39 10.82 4.35
C PHE A 122 -22.15 10.11 3.22
N ARG A 123 -21.43 9.32 2.41
CA ARG A 123 -22.00 8.51 1.34
C ARG A 123 -21.66 7.04 1.57
N PRO A 124 -22.63 6.10 1.53
CA PRO A 124 -22.37 4.68 1.78
C PRO A 124 -21.31 4.05 0.88
N TYR A 125 -21.18 4.53 -0.36
CA TYR A 125 -20.17 4.01 -1.30
C TYR A 125 -18.73 4.24 -0.79
N PHE A 126 -18.49 5.15 0.16
CA PHE A 126 -17.19 5.35 0.78
C PHE A 126 -16.64 4.10 1.46
N VAL A 127 -17.50 3.19 1.92
CA VAL A 127 -17.08 1.88 2.45
C VAL A 127 -16.38 1.05 1.36
N ILE A 128 -16.91 1.08 0.13
CA ILE A 128 -16.30 0.38 -1.01
C ILE A 128 -14.94 1.00 -1.35
N ARG A 129 -14.86 2.34 -1.36
CA ARG A 129 -13.57 3.03 -1.59
C ARG A 129 -12.56 2.72 -0.49
N PHE A 130 -12.99 2.65 0.76
CA PHE A 130 -12.12 2.25 1.86
C PHE A 130 -11.60 0.82 1.68
N ALA A 131 -12.47 -0.13 1.35
CA ALA A 131 -12.07 -1.52 1.07
C ALA A 131 -11.06 -1.62 -0.08
N LEU A 132 -11.26 -0.85 -1.16
CA LEU A 132 -10.29 -0.75 -2.25
C LEU A 132 -8.96 -0.11 -1.81
N GLY A 133 -9.03 0.89 -0.94
CA GLY A 133 -7.84 1.49 -0.34
C GLY A 133 -7.03 0.47 0.48
N LEU A 134 -7.70 -0.40 1.24
CA LEU A 134 -7.06 -1.50 1.96
C LEU A 134 -6.46 -2.53 1.01
N LEU A 135 -7.13 -2.86 -0.10
CA LEU A 135 -6.61 -3.76 -1.14
C LEU A 135 -5.34 -3.19 -1.78
N ALA A 136 -5.38 -1.93 -2.25
CA ALA A 136 -4.25 -1.23 -2.83
C ALA A 136 -3.09 -1.07 -1.83
N GLY A 137 -3.39 -0.77 -0.57
CA GLY A 137 -2.40 -0.70 0.50
C GLY A 137 -1.73 -2.04 0.78
N SER A 138 -2.51 -3.12 0.83
CA SER A 138 -1.99 -4.49 0.99
C SER A 138 -1.10 -4.89 -0.19
N TYR A 139 -1.51 -4.52 -1.41
CA TYR A 139 -0.68 -4.67 -2.60
C TYR A 139 0.66 -3.95 -2.47
N TYR A 140 0.69 -2.71 -1.97
CA TYR A 140 1.96 -2.01 -1.75
C TYR A 140 2.86 -2.70 -0.73
N ILE A 141 2.32 -3.21 0.38
CA ILE A 141 3.13 -3.97 1.35
C ILE A 141 3.75 -5.20 0.67
N ALA A 142 2.96 -5.94 -0.13
CA ALA A 142 3.47 -7.10 -0.84
C ALA A 142 4.48 -6.71 -1.93
N LEU A 143 4.24 -5.66 -2.69
CA LEU A 143 5.17 -5.22 -3.73
C LEU A 143 6.48 -4.72 -3.14
N ALA A 144 6.43 -3.86 -2.13
CA ALA A 144 7.61 -3.34 -1.43
C ALA A 144 8.39 -4.46 -0.72
N GLY A 145 7.70 -5.46 -0.16
CA GLY A 145 8.33 -6.65 0.41
C GLY A 145 9.07 -7.48 -0.65
N THR A 146 8.50 -7.64 -1.86
CA THR A 146 9.16 -8.34 -2.98
C THR A 146 10.40 -7.58 -3.43
N LEU A 147 10.26 -6.27 -3.63
CA LEU A 147 11.36 -5.40 -4.04
C LEU A 147 12.49 -5.33 -3.01
N SER A 148 12.19 -5.54 -1.72
CA SER A 148 13.20 -5.58 -0.65
C SER A 148 14.22 -6.71 -0.82
N TYR A 149 13.91 -7.76 -1.59
CA TYR A 149 14.89 -8.81 -1.90
C TYR A 149 15.97 -8.33 -2.87
N PHE A 150 15.65 -7.37 -3.73
CA PHE A 150 16.55 -6.87 -4.78
C PHE A 150 17.22 -5.54 -4.38
N LEU A 151 16.47 -4.68 -3.69
CA LEU A 151 16.85 -3.31 -3.35
C LEU A 151 17.27 -3.19 -1.86
N ARG A 152 18.16 -2.24 -1.54
CA ARG A 152 18.75 -2.04 -0.19
C ARG A 152 18.21 -0.76 0.49
N ALA A 153 18.24 -0.73 1.83
CA ALA A 153 18.05 0.49 2.64
C ALA A 153 16.88 1.41 2.21
N GLY A 154 15.68 0.83 2.04
CA GLY A 154 14.46 1.60 1.79
C GLY A 154 14.30 2.08 0.35
N SER A 155 15.26 1.79 -0.53
CA SER A 155 15.20 2.16 -1.95
C SER A 155 14.06 1.46 -2.71
N ASN A 156 13.46 0.41 -2.14
CA ASN A 156 12.24 -0.21 -2.65
C ASN A 156 11.06 0.77 -2.70
N VAL A 157 10.81 1.48 -1.60
CA VAL A 157 9.73 2.47 -1.54
C VAL A 157 10.06 3.68 -2.38
N LEU A 158 11.33 4.12 -2.38
CA LEU A 158 11.77 5.21 -3.26
C LEU A 158 11.57 4.88 -4.75
N ALA A 159 11.92 3.67 -5.18
CA ALA A 159 11.73 3.22 -6.56
C ALA A 159 10.24 3.23 -6.95
N LEU A 160 9.37 2.79 -6.05
CA LEU A 160 7.91 2.85 -6.27
C LEU A 160 7.40 4.29 -6.34
N LEU A 161 7.88 5.18 -5.48
CA LEU A 161 7.53 6.61 -5.52
C LEU A 161 8.03 7.28 -6.80
N LEU A 162 9.25 6.97 -7.26
CA LEU A 162 9.79 7.47 -8.53
C LEU A 162 8.97 6.96 -9.72
N ALA A 163 8.62 5.68 -9.74
CA ALA A 163 7.76 5.10 -10.76
C ALA A 163 6.38 5.76 -10.77
N GLN A 164 5.80 6.04 -9.60
CA GLN A 164 4.53 6.77 -9.48
C GLN A 164 4.64 8.21 -9.97
N SER A 165 5.72 8.92 -9.65
CA SER A 165 5.99 10.26 -10.17
C SER A 165 6.10 10.25 -11.70
N ALA A 166 6.82 9.28 -12.27
CA ALA A 166 6.91 9.11 -13.73
C ALA A 166 5.54 8.81 -14.35
N ALA A 167 4.73 7.94 -13.72
CA ALA A 167 3.37 7.64 -14.17
C ALA A 167 2.46 8.87 -14.11
N LEU A 168 2.58 9.70 -13.07
CA LEU A 168 1.82 10.95 -12.94
C LEU A 168 2.24 11.97 -14.00
N ILE A 169 3.54 12.12 -14.25
CA ILE A 169 4.06 12.96 -15.34
C ILE A 169 3.53 12.47 -16.70
N ALA A 170 3.55 11.15 -16.95
CA ALA A 170 3.00 10.58 -18.18
C ALA A 170 1.49 10.83 -18.31
N LEU A 171 0.73 10.77 -17.22
CA LEU A 171 -0.69 11.14 -17.20
C LEU A 171 -0.90 12.62 -17.54
N LEU A 172 -0.09 13.52 -16.97
CA LEU A 172 -0.16 14.95 -17.26
C LEU A 172 0.15 15.25 -18.73
N PHE A 173 1.17 14.61 -19.31
CA PHE A 173 1.43 14.72 -20.74
C PHE A 173 0.32 14.12 -21.61
N SER A 174 -0.43 13.12 -21.10
CA SER A 174 -1.59 12.60 -21.81
C SER A 174 -2.80 13.55 -21.78
N ALA A 175 -2.85 14.50 -20.84
CA ALA A 175 -3.93 15.48 -20.70
C ALA A 175 -4.06 16.43 -21.90
N THR A 176 -2.95 16.63 -22.63
CA THR A 176 -2.91 17.52 -23.80
C THR A 176 -3.41 16.85 -25.08
N SER A 177 -3.70 15.55 -25.04
CA SER A 177 -4.26 14.79 -26.15
C SER A 177 -5.79 14.74 -26.09
N ARG A 178 -6.46 14.92 -27.24
CA ARG A 178 -7.94 14.80 -27.37
C ARG A 178 -8.49 13.40 -27.03
N THR A 179 -7.63 12.39 -26.89
CA THR A 179 -7.96 11.01 -26.51
C THR A 179 -6.91 10.48 -25.53
N GLY A 180 -6.74 11.20 -24.41
CA GLY A 180 -5.72 10.92 -23.40
C GLY A 180 -6.09 9.81 -22.41
N PHE A 181 -5.11 9.26 -21.69
CA PHE A 181 -5.37 8.29 -20.62
C PHE A 181 -6.22 8.86 -19.49
N LEU A 182 -6.16 10.18 -19.28
CA LEU A 182 -7.02 10.87 -18.33
C LEU A 182 -8.50 10.85 -18.72
N ASP A 183 -8.82 10.91 -20.02
CA ASP A 183 -10.21 10.79 -20.47
C ASP A 183 -10.75 9.38 -20.26
N TYR A 184 -9.92 8.35 -20.44
CA TYR A 184 -10.29 6.97 -20.11
C TYR A 184 -10.44 6.76 -18.61
N ALA A 185 -9.55 7.34 -17.79
CA ALA A 185 -9.64 7.30 -16.34
C ALA A 185 -10.90 8.00 -15.82
N ALA A 186 -11.24 9.16 -16.40
CA ALA A 186 -12.40 9.94 -16.03
C ALA A 186 -13.72 9.30 -16.50
N SER A 187 -13.75 8.75 -17.71
CA SER A 187 -14.97 8.13 -18.28
C SER A 187 -15.18 6.68 -17.84
N GLY A 188 -14.12 5.97 -17.42
CA GLY A 188 -14.13 4.53 -17.18
C GLY A 188 -14.34 3.69 -18.45
N ARG A 189 -14.35 4.32 -19.64
CA ARG A 189 -14.61 3.68 -20.92
C ARG A 189 -13.32 3.65 -21.73
N PHE A 190 -12.92 2.46 -22.14
CA PHE A 190 -11.72 2.24 -22.94
C PHE A 190 -12.13 1.76 -24.34
N PRO A 191 -11.58 2.35 -25.42
CA PRO A 191 -12.01 2.07 -26.79
C PRO A 191 -11.53 0.72 -27.33
N GLY A 192 -10.70 -0.03 -26.59
CA GLY A 192 -10.19 -1.35 -26.99
C GLY A 192 -9.29 -1.99 -25.93
N LEU A 193 -8.71 -3.15 -26.26
CA LEU A 193 -7.83 -3.89 -25.35
C LEU A 193 -6.48 -3.19 -25.12
N GLY A 194 -5.91 -2.53 -26.12
CA GLY A 194 -4.62 -1.83 -26.00
C GLY A 194 -4.60 -0.76 -24.89
N PRO A 195 -5.52 0.22 -24.91
CA PRO A 195 -5.64 1.22 -23.85
C PRO A 195 -5.96 0.61 -22.47
N LYS A 196 -6.71 -0.49 -22.41
CA LYS A 196 -6.95 -1.22 -21.14
C LYS A 196 -5.66 -1.80 -20.58
N LEU A 197 -4.83 -2.44 -21.40
CA LEU A 197 -3.55 -3.02 -20.98
C LEU A 197 -2.56 -1.95 -20.52
N LEU A 198 -2.46 -0.85 -21.25
CA LEU A 198 -1.59 0.28 -20.87
C LEU A 198 -2.05 0.92 -19.55
N PHE A 199 -3.36 1.07 -19.37
CA PHE A 199 -3.91 1.57 -18.11
C PHE A 199 -3.74 0.56 -16.97
N GLY A 200 -3.85 -0.74 -17.23
CA GLY A 200 -3.53 -1.78 -16.25
C GLY A 200 -2.08 -1.74 -15.81
N GLY A 201 -1.15 -1.49 -16.75
CA GLY A 201 0.25 -1.20 -16.42
C GLY A 201 0.42 0.01 -15.50
N LEU A 202 -0.37 1.06 -15.73
CA LEU A 202 -0.40 2.23 -14.85
C LEU A 202 -0.99 1.90 -13.47
N VAL A 203 -2.06 1.10 -13.41
CA VAL A 203 -2.66 0.65 -12.14
C VAL A 203 -1.70 -0.22 -11.34
N ALA A 204 -0.84 -1.01 -11.99
CA ALA A 204 0.21 -1.77 -11.30
C ALA A 204 1.21 -0.85 -10.58
N ILE A 205 1.50 0.34 -11.14
CA ILE A 205 2.42 1.31 -10.54
C ILE A 205 1.69 2.22 -9.52
N LEU A 206 0.46 2.63 -9.86
CA LEU A 206 -0.37 3.57 -9.11
C LEU A 206 -1.79 2.98 -8.89
N PRO A 207 -1.91 1.93 -8.04
CA PRO A 207 -3.18 1.27 -7.72
C PRO A 207 -4.21 2.20 -7.06
N ASN A 208 -3.78 3.34 -6.54
CA ASN A 208 -4.63 4.35 -5.90
C ASN A 208 -5.72 4.89 -6.82
N VAL A 209 -5.46 4.85 -8.13
CA VAL A 209 -6.39 5.28 -9.16
C VAL A 209 -7.65 4.40 -9.15
N VAL A 210 -7.57 3.13 -8.75
CA VAL A 210 -8.74 2.23 -8.61
C VAL A 210 -9.71 2.72 -7.54
N VAL A 211 -9.20 3.42 -6.52
CA VAL A 211 -10.02 4.00 -5.45
C VAL A 211 -10.86 5.18 -5.97
N SER A 212 -10.50 5.76 -7.12
CA SER A 212 -11.21 6.87 -7.76
C SER A 212 -12.52 6.45 -8.47
N GLY A 213 -13.32 5.57 -7.85
CA GLY A 213 -14.76 5.38 -8.09
C GLY A 213 -15.21 4.77 -9.44
N ARG A 214 -14.62 5.12 -10.57
CA ARG A 214 -15.05 4.67 -11.92
C ARG A 214 -14.25 3.49 -12.46
N LEU A 215 -13.30 2.98 -11.68
CA LEU A 215 -12.27 2.05 -12.15
C LEU A 215 -12.27 0.72 -11.37
N LEU A 216 -13.42 0.35 -10.79
CA LEU A 216 -13.61 -0.91 -10.05
C LEU A 216 -13.17 -2.15 -10.84
N VAL A 217 -13.26 -2.10 -12.18
CA VAL A 217 -12.84 -3.17 -13.10
C VAL A 217 -11.37 -3.55 -12.88
N PHE A 218 -10.54 -2.60 -12.48
CA PHE A 218 -9.11 -2.80 -12.23
C PHE A 218 -8.81 -3.33 -10.80
N ALA A 219 -9.81 -3.49 -9.94
CA ALA A 219 -9.62 -4.09 -8.62
C ALA A 219 -9.15 -5.55 -8.73
N ALA A 220 -9.61 -6.28 -9.75
CA ALA A 220 -9.14 -7.63 -10.04
C ALA A 220 -7.66 -7.66 -10.42
N GLU A 221 -7.16 -6.64 -11.12
CA GLU A 221 -5.75 -6.52 -11.46
C GLU A 221 -4.90 -6.24 -10.22
N VAL A 222 -5.34 -5.36 -9.32
CA VAL A 222 -4.66 -5.10 -8.05
C VAL A 222 -4.62 -6.36 -7.18
N LEU A 223 -5.73 -7.11 -7.11
CA LEU A 223 -5.79 -8.40 -6.42
C LEU A 223 -4.82 -9.42 -7.04
N THR A 224 -4.75 -9.48 -8.38
CA THR A 224 -3.84 -10.38 -9.10
C THR A 224 -2.38 -10.01 -8.85
N GLY A 225 -2.05 -8.71 -8.88
CA GLY A 225 -0.73 -8.19 -8.54
C GLY A 225 -0.34 -8.50 -7.09
N LEU A 226 -1.30 -8.42 -6.16
CA LEU A 226 -1.10 -8.80 -4.75
C LEU A 226 -0.77 -10.30 -4.65
N ALA A 227 -1.58 -11.15 -5.27
CA ALA A 227 -1.36 -12.60 -5.27
C ALA A 227 0.00 -12.97 -5.89
N LEU A 228 0.35 -12.35 -7.02
CA LEU A 228 1.63 -12.55 -7.70
C LEU A 228 2.81 -12.11 -6.81
N SER A 229 2.72 -10.94 -6.18
CA SER A 229 3.76 -10.44 -5.28
C SER A 229 3.98 -11.40 -4.10
N LEU A 230 2.90 -11.85 -3.46
CA LEU A 230 2.97 -12.84 -2.38
C LEU A 230 3.55 -14.18 -2.84
N PHE A 231 3.20 -14.63 -4.05
CA PHE A 231 3.75 -15.85 -4.65
C PHE A 231 5.26 -15.73 -4.88
N VAL A 232 5.71 -14.62 -5.46
CA VAL A 232 7.14 -14.35 -5.71
C VAL A 232 7.90 -14.25 -4.39
N GLN A 233 7.40 -13.50 -3.40
CA GLN A 233 8.01 -13.44 -2.07
C GLN A 233 8.17 -14.83 -1.46
N ASN A 234 7.14 -15.67 -1.56
CA ASN A 234 7.19 -17.02 -1.03
C ASN A 234 8.24 -17.87 -1.75
N ARG A 235 8.38 -17.74 -3.07
CA ARG A 235 9.43 -18.41 -3.85
C ARG A 235 10.82 -17.94 -3.44
N LEU A 236 11.02 -16.63 -3.29
CA LEU A 236 12.31 -16.05 -2.87
C LEU A 236 12.67 -16.47 -1.44
N ALA A 237 11.72 -16.42 -0.51
CA ALA A 237 11.92 -16.91 0.86
C ALA A 237 12.23 -18.42 0.91
N ARG A 238 11.79 -19.20 -0.08
CA ARG A 238 12.17 -20.61 -0.19
C ARG A 238 13.63 -20.80 -0.57
N ALA A 239 14.15 -19.99 -1.47
CA ALA A 239 15.55 -20.05 -1.90
C ALA A 239 16.55 -19.66 -0.79
N LEU A 240 16.10 -18.98 0.28
CA LEU A 240 16.96 -18.53 1.37
C LEU A 240 17.19 -19.56 2.49
N GLU A 241 16.42 -20.65 2.56
CA GLU A 241 16.70 -21.73 3.52
C GLU A 241 17.58 -22.78 2.83
N LEU A 242 18.64 -23.23 3.52
CA LEU A 242 19.39 -24.41 3.11
C LEU A 242 18.42 -25.59 2.98
N GLY A 243 18.44 -26.25 1.82
CA GLY A 243 17.70 -27.50 1.63
C GLY A 243 18.12 -28.49 2.72
N LYS A 244 17.13 -29.19 3.30
CA LYS A 244 17.44 -30.35 4.15
C LYS A 244 18.20 -31.39 3.36
#